data_AF-A0A534KJ89-F1
#
_entry.id   AF-A0A534KJ89-F1
#
_cell.length_a   1.000
_cell.length_b   1.000
_cell.length_c   1.000
_cell.angle_alpha   90.00
_cell.angle_beta   90.00
_cell.angle_gamma   90.00
#
_symmetry.space_group_name_H-M   'P 1'
#
loop_
_entity.id
_entity.type
_entity.pdbx_description
1 polymer ?
#
loop_
_entity_poly.entity_id
_entity_poly.type
_entity_poly.pdbx_seq_one_letter_code
_entity_poly.pdbx_strand_id
1 'polypeptide(L)'
;MARRKRKEDEPDWVPPEFDEVGYMRQEIQGAHAAIATIGWAVIGAVVALLLYAVLPVLAFFAGIAVGFGMYFVFPLIGINTDGFKRRDWVGHGITYFFSWLAFWILLLNPPFSDHTDPTVQSISVSPYHAGYLGNSSHMLSCLPLLGGSVTAPMAGNDSLYVLFRATDNVGLSDVSVEIAPGSQTPFSLKPTPVSGPNRCVDPASTTYPGGSYDVSFFVNATSYTVTIRAIDTGGRQAGTAFQILFA
;
A
#
# COMPACT_ATOMS: atom_id res chain seq x y z
N MET A 1 -88.32 24.77 14.89
CA MET A 1 -87.10 24.88 14.05
C MET A 1 -86.40 23.53 14.06
N ALA A 2 -86.41 22.79 12.95
CA ALA A 2 -85.74 21.49 12.85
C ALA A 2 -84.33 21.70 12.28
N ARG A 3 -83.29 21.36 13.05
CA ARG A 3 -81.91 21.27 12.54
C ARG A 3 -81.82 20.01 11.67
N ARG A 4 -81.65 20.17 10.35
CA ARG A 4 -81.28 19.07 9.45
C ARG A 4 -79.90 18.54 9.87
N LYS A 5 -79.80 17.26 10.19
CA LYS A 5 -78.52 16.55 10.31
C LYS A 5 -77.85 16.53 8.95
N ARG A 6 -76.62 17.05 8.87
CA ARG A 6 -75.76 16.97 7.67
C ARG A 6 -75.33 15.51 7.51
N LYS A 7 -75.59 14.92 6.34
CA LYS A 7 -75.06 13.60 5.97
C LYS A 7 -73.53 13.74 5.96
N GLU A 8 -72.85 12.91 6.74
CA GLU A 8 -71.38 12.81 6.71
C GLU A 8 -71.02 12.14 5.39
N ASP A 9 -70.33 12.87 4.52
CA ASP A 9 -69.82 12.35 3.25
C ASP A 9 -68.71 11.34 3.58
N GLU A 10 -68.85 10.09 3.13
CA GLU A 10 -67.83 9.06 3.30
C GLU A 10 -66.51 9.54 2.68
N PRO A 11 -65.36 9.33 3.35
CA PRO A 11 -64.08 9.79 2.83
C PRO A 11 -63.79 9.11 1.48
N ASP A 12 -63.58 9.93 0.46
CA ASP A 12 -63.36 9.55 -0.95
C ASP A 12 -62.11 8.68 -1.17
N TRP A 13 -61.27 8.55 -0.13
CA TRP A 13 -60.11 7.68 -0.14
C TRP A 13 -60.04 6.88 1.15
N VAL A 14 -60.14 5.55 1.01
CA VAL A 14 -59.84 4.59 2.07
C VAL A 14 -58.43 4.07 1.80
N PRO A 15 -57.49 4.15 2.76
CA PRO A 15 -56.17 3.58 2.59
C PRO A 15 -56.30 2.07 2.29
N PRO A 16 -55.55 1.54 1.30
CA PRO A 16 -55.52 0.11 1.04
C PRO A 16 -55.12 -0.65 2.31
N GLU A 17 -55.70 -1.83 2.50
CA GLU A 17 -55.28 -2.73 3.58
C GLU A 17 -53.85 -3.21 3.33
N PHE A 18 -53.03 -3.20 4.38
CA PHE A 18 -51.62 -3.58 4.27
C PHE A 18 -51.49 -5.10 4.06
N ASP A 19 -50.91 -5.50 2.93
CA ASP A 19 -50.57 -6.90 2.67
C ASP A 19 -49.21 -7.26 3.30
N GLU A 20 -49.27 -7.81 4.52
CA GLU A 20 -48.08 -8.23 5.29
C GLU A 20 -47.24 -9.27 4.54
N VAL A 21 -47.88 -10.24 3.87
CA VAL A 21 -47.20 -11.36 3.22
C VAL A 21 -46.52 -10.91 1.93
N GLY A 22 -47.22 -10.10 1.13
CA GLY A 22 -46.64 -9.48 -0.06
C GLY A 22 -45.45 -8.59 0.28
N TYR A 23 -45.59 -7.77 1.33
CA TYR A 23 -44.51 -6.93 1.83
C TYR A 23 -43.30 -7.75 2.27
N MET A 24 -43.50 -8.80 3.08
CA MET A 24 -42.42 -9.68 3.52
C MET A 24 -41.68 -10.35 2.34
N ARG A 25 -42.41 -10.83 1.32
CA ARG A 25 -41.78 -11.46 0.15
C ARG A 25 -40.92 -10.47 -0.63
N GLN A 26 -41.39 -9.23 -0.77
CA GLN A 26 -40.65 -8.17 -1.45
C GLN A 26 -39.38 -7.78 -0.68
N GLU A 27 -39.45 -7.66 0.65
CA GLU A 27 -38.28 -7.39 1.50
C GLU A 27 -37.25 -8.52 1.42
N ILE A 28 -37.69 -9.78 1.45
CA ILE A 28 -36.78 -10.95 1.30
C ILE A 28 -36.09 -10.95 -0.06
N GLN A 29 -36.83 -10.66 -1.15
CA GLN A 29 -36.24 -10.58 -2.48
C GLN A 29 -35.24 -9.43 -2.60
N GLY A 30 -35.55 -8.26 -2.02
CA GLY A 30 -34.62 -7.13 -1.95
C GLY A 30 -33.35 -7.46 -1.18
N ALA A 31 -33.47 -8.18 -0.06
CA ALA A 31 -32.34 -8.65 0.73
C ALA A 31 -31.47 -9.65 -0.04
N HIS A 32 -32.07 -10.63 -0.72
CA HIS A 32 -31.33 -11.57 -1.58
C HIS A 32 -30.61 -10.84 -2.72
N ALA A 33 -31.24 -9.86 -3.36
CA ALA A 33 -30.63 -9.04 -4.39
C ALA A 33 -29.44 -8.23 -3.86
N ALA A 34 -29.55 -7.68 -2.64
CA ALA A 34 -28.43 -6.98 -2.00
C ALA A 34 -27.25 -7.92 -1.72
N ILE A 35 -27.49 -9.12 -1.19
CA ILE A 35 -26.43 -10.12 -0.96
C ILE A 35 -25.78 -10.55 -2.28
N ALA A 36 -26.60 -10.83 -3.30
CA ALA A 36 -26.11 -11.17 -4.64
C ALA A 36 -25.28 -10.04 -5.26
N THR A 37 -25.67 -8.79 -5.03
CA THR A 37 -24.92 -7.59 -5.45
C THR A 37 -23.50 -7.59 -4.86
N ILE A 38 -23.39 -7.85 -3.55
CA ILE A 38 -22.10 -7.88 -2.85
C ILE A 38 -21.24 -9.05 -3.36
N GLY A 39 -21.82 -10.24 -3.54
CA GLY A 39 -21.12 -11.38 -4.12
C GLY A 39 -20.62 -11.10 -5.55
N TRP A 40 -21.42 -10.42 -6.36
CA TRP A 40 -21.04 -10.01 -7.71
C TRP A 40 -19.93 -8.95 -7.72
N ALA A 41 -19.93 -8.04 -6.74
CA ALA A 41 -18.86 -7.07 -6.53
C ALA A 41 -17.50 -7.73 -6.28
N VAL A 42 -17.44 -8.87 -5.58
CA VAL A 42 -16.19 -9.64 -5.42
C VAL A 42 -15.66 -10.10 -6.78
N ILE A 43 -16.53 -10.59 -7.67
CA ILE A 43 -16.15 -11.01 -9.03
C ILE A 43 -15.59 -9.81 -9.81
N GLY A 44 -16.27 -8.66 -9.76
CA GLY A 44 -15.78 -7.43 -10.35
C GLY A 44 -14.41 -7.00 -9.82
N ALA A 45 -14.14 -7.21 -8.53
CA ALA A 45 -12.89 -6.84 -7.89
C ALA A 45 -11.74 -7.77 -8.33
N VAL A 46 -12.02 -9.07 -8.47
CA VAL A 46 -11.06 -10.04 -9.01
C VAL A 46 -10.72 -9.73 -10.47
N VAL A 47 -11.72 -9.43 -11.31
CA VAL A 47 -11.48 -9.04 -12.71
C VAL A 47 -10.62 -7.77 -12.79
N ALA A 48 -10.92 -6.76 -11.96
CA ALA A 48 -10.12 -5.54 -11.88
C ALA A 48 -8.69 -5.83 -11.41
N LEU A 49 -8.49 -6.68 -10.40
CA LEU A 49 -7.15 -7.08 -9.93
C LEU A 49 -6.33 -7.73 -11.05
N LEU A 50 -6.91 -8.67 -11.79
CA LEU A 50 -6.21 -9.37 -12.89
C LEU A 50 -5.76 -8.41 -14.00
N LEU A 51 -6.51 -7.34 -14.24
CA LEU A 51 -6.17 -6.33 -15.26
C LEU A 51 -5.24 -5.23 -14.74
N TYR A 52 -5.04 -5.12 -13.42
CA TYR A 52 -4.25 -4.04 -12.81
C TYR A 52 -2.80 -4.05 -13.28
N ALA A 53 -2.20 -5.25 -13.43
CA ALA A 53 -0.84 -5.42 -13.91
C ALA A 53 -0.61 -4.95 -15.35
N VAL A 54 -1.67 -4.86 -16.16
CA VAL A 54 -1.59 -4.38 -17.56
C VAL A 54 -1.71 -2.86 -17.59
N LEU A 55 -2.79 -2.33 -17.02
CA LEU A 55 -3.03 -0.89 -16.95
C LEU A 55 -4.04 -0.59 -15.81
N PRO A 56 -3.65 0.16 -14.77
CA PRO A 56 -4.54 0.47 -13.63
C PRO A 56 -5.86 1.14 -14.03
N VAL A 57 -5.83 2.00 -15.06
CA VAL A 57 -7.03 2.67 -15.58
C VAL A 57 -7.99 1.68 -16.24
N LEU A 58 -7.46 0.70 -16.99
CA LEU A 58 -8.27 -0.36 -17.59
C LEU A 58 -8.95 -1.20 -16.52
N ALA A 59 -8.21 -1.57 -15.47
CA ALA A 59 -8.74 -2.32 -14.34
C ALA A 59 -9.93 -1.62 -13.65
N PHE A 60 -9.81 -0.31 -13.42
CA PHE A 60 -10.89 0.50 -12.84
C PHE A 60 -12.17 0.43 -13.68
N PHE A 61 -12.06 0.73 -14.99
CA PHE A 61 -13.23 0.72 -15.87
C PHE A 61 -13.79 -0.68 -16.12
N ALA A 62 -12.94 -1.71 -16.15
CA ALA A 62 -13.39 -3.10 -16.28
C ALA A 62 -14.22 -3.54 -15.07
N GLY A 63 -13.81 -3.19 -13.85
CA GLY A 63 -14.60 -3.48 -12.65
C GLY A 63 -15.98 -2.80 -12.64
N ILE A 64 -16.06 -1.56 -13.14
CA ILE A 64 -17.35 -0.87 -13.37
C ILE A 64 -18.16 -1.60 -14.45
N ALA A 65 -17.52 -2.00 -15.56
CA ALA A 65 -18.18 -2.69 -16.66
C ALA A 65 -18.83 -4.02 -16.21
N VAL A 66 -18.17 -4.76 -15.31
CA VAL A 66 -18.72 -5.99 -14.71
C VAL A 66 -20.02 -5.72 -13.94
N GLY A 67 -20.20 -4.53 -13.37
CA GLY A 67 -21.43 -4.15 -12.67
C GLY A 67 -22.67 -4.19 -13.56
N PHE A 68 -22.53 -3.82 -14.84
CA PHE A 68 -23.64 -3.95 -15.81
C PHE A 68 -24.07 -5.41 -16.05
N GLY A 69 -23.18 -6.36 -15.75
CA GLY A 69 -23.48 -7.80 -15.79
C GLY A 69 -24.59 -8.23 -14.82
N MET A 70 -24.84 -7.48 -13.74
CA MET A 70 -25.90 -7.79 -12.77
C MET A 70 -27.27 -7.89 -13.42
N TYR A 71 -27.53 -7.10 -14.47
CA TYR A 71 -28.79 -7.15 -15.23
C TYR A 71 -29.07 -8.54 -15.80
N PHE A 72 -28.02 -9.27 -16.18
CA PHE A 72 -28.13 -10.62 -16.73
C PHE A 72 -28.03 -11.70 -15.66
N VAL A 73 -27.24 -11.45 -14.61
CA VAL A 73 -26.95 -12.45 -13.57
C VAL A 73 -28.12 -12.62 -12.62
N PHE A 74 -28.83 -11.55 -12.25
CA PHE A 74 -29.93 -11.63 -11.29
C PHE A 74 -31.07 -12.56 -11.74
N PRO A 75 -31.57 -12.46 -12.99
CA PRO A 75 -32.54 -13.41 -13.50
C PRO A 75 -32.00 -14.85 -13.54
N LEU A 76 -30.71 -15.02 -13.86
CA LEU A 76 -30.08 -16.34 -13.97
C LEU A 76 -30.07 -17.11 -12.64
N ILE A 77 -29.94 -16.40 -11.52
CA ILE A 77 -29.92 -16.98 -10.17
C ILE A 77 -31.31 -16.98 -9.50
N GLY A 78 -32.38 -16.71 -10.27
CA GLY A 78 -33.76 -16.79 -9.79
C GLY A 78 -34.27 -15.56 -9.03
N ILE A 79 -33.58 -14.42 -9.12
CA ILE A 79 -34.07 -13.15 -8.56
C ILE A 79 -34.98 -12.50 -9.59
N ASN A 80 -36.25 -12.35 -9.24
CA ASN A 80 -37.23 -11.69 -10.12
C ASN A 80 -36.98 -10.18 -10.14
N THR A 81 -36.43 -9.68 -11.25
CA THR A 81 -36.13 -8.26 -11.47
C THR A 81 -37.26 -7.50 -12.17
N ASP A 82 -38.34 -8.16 -12.59
CA ASP A 82 -39.42 -7.55 -13.38
C ASP A 82 -40.14 -6.44 -12.59
N GLY A 83 -40.15 -6.55 -11.26
CA GLY A 83 -40.72 -5.54 -10.35
C GLY A 83 -39.78 -4.40 -9.97
N PHE A 84 -38.51 -4.44 -10.39
CA PHE A 84 -37.52 -3.46 -9.93
C PHE A 84 -37.76 -2.11 -10.57
N LYS A 85 -37.95 -1.08 -9.75
CA LYS A 85 -38.03 0.30 -10.21
C LYS A 85 -36.62 0.83 -10.47
N ARG A 86 -36.52 1.94 -11.21
CA ARG A 86 -35.23 2.63 -11.44
C ARG A 86 -34.48 2.92 -10.14
N ARG A 87 -35.21 3.26 -9.06
CA ARG A 87 -34.61 3.53 -7.75
C ARG A 87 -33.93 2.29 -7.16
N ASP A 88 -34.51 1.12 -7.34
CA ASP A 88 -33.99 -0.14 -6.79
C ASP A 88 -32.71 -0.54 -7.54
N TRP A 89 -32.70 -0.41 -8.87
CA TRP A 89 -31.51 -0.57 -9.70
C TRP A 89 -30.38 0.40 -9.33
N VAL A 90 -30.71 1.68 -9.10
CA VAL A 90 -29.72 2.67 -8.64
C VAL A 90 -29.19 2.30 -7.25
N GLY A 91 -30.05 1.83 -6.35
CA GLY A 91 -29.66 1.34 -5.03
C GLY A 91 -28.63 0.21 -5.13
N HIS A 92 -28.95 -0.85 -5.87
CA HIS A 92 -28.03 -1.96 -6.11
C HIS A 92 -26.76 -1.54 -6.85
N GLY A 93 -26.84 -0.61 -7.80
CA GLY A 93 -25.67 -0.06 -8.50
C GLY A 93 -24.70 0.68 -7.56
N ILE A 94 -25.23 1.48 -6.63
CA ILE A 94 -24.43 2.16 -5.60
C ILE A 94 -23.81 1.12 -4.65
N THR A 95 -24.60 0.16 -4.17
CA THR A 95 -24.11 -0.92 -3.30
C THR A 95 -23.00 -1.72 -3.98
N TYR A 96 -23.18 -2.07 -5.26
CA TYR A 96 -22.15 -2.71 -6.08
C TYR A 96 -20.89 -1.87 -6.13
N PHE A 97 -20.99 -0.60 -6.54
CA PHE A 97 -19.84 0.28 -6.74
C PHE A 97 -18.96 0.37 -5.48
N PHE A 98 -19.56 0.62 -4.33
CA PHE A 98 -18.80 0.73 -3.08
C PHE A 98 -18.28 -0.62 -2.58
N SER A 99 -19.05 -1.70 -2.76
CA SER A 99 -18.60 -3.05 -2.36
C SER A 99 -17.45 -3.52 -3.24
N TRP A 100 -17.56 -3.33 -4.56
CA TRP A 100 -16.52 -3.63 -5.54
C TRP A 100 -15.25 -2.85 -5.24
N LEU A 101 -15.38 -1.54 -5.02
CA LEU A 101 -14.25 -0.67 -4.70
C LEU A 101 -13.58 -1.11 -3.38
N ALA A 102 -14.37 -1.43 -2.35
CA ALA A 102 -13.84 -1.90 -1.07
C ALA A 102 -13.04 -3.22 -1.22
N PHE A 103 -13.61 -4.23 -1.90
CA PHE A 103 -12.90 -5.48 -2.14
C PHE A 103 -11.67 -5.29 -3.02
N TRP A 104 -11.74 -4.42 -4.03
CA TRP A 104 -10.62 -4.17 -4.92
C TRP A 104 -9.47 -3.47 -4.20
N ILE A 105 -9.75 -2.47 -3.35
CA ILE A 105 -8.73 -1.84 -2.49
C ILE A 105 -8.10 -2.86 -1.54
N LEU A 106 -8.89 -3.73 -0.92
CA LEU A 106 -8.36 -4.79 -0.06
C LEU A 106 -7.42 -5.73 -0.83
N LEU A 107 -7.80 -6.12 -2.05
CA LEU A 107 -7.00 -6.99 -2.91
C LEU A 107 -5.72 -6.32 -3.42
N LEU A 108 -5.71 -4.99 -3.60
CA LEU A 108 -4.54 -4.21 -4.03
C LEU A 108 -3.47 -4.03 -2.94
N ASN A 109 -3.76 -4.44 -1.71
CA ASN A 109 -2.85 -4.32 -0.58
C ASN A 109 -2.37 -5.70 -0.10
N PRO A 110 -1.25 -5.74 0.65
CA PRO A 110 -0.83 -6.95 1.35
C PRO A 110 -1.95 -7.50 2.26
N PRO A 111 -2.09 -8.84 2.39
CA PRO A 111 -1.22 -9.89 1.85
C PRO A 111 -1.57 -10.36 0.42
N PHE A 112 -2.55 -9.75 -0.25
CA PHE A 112 -3.08 -10.27 -1.52
C PHE A 112 -2.27 -9.86 -2.73
N SER A 113 -1.78 -8.63 -2.75
CA SER A 113 -0.88 -8.14 -3.78
C SER A 113 0.08 -7.09 -3.24
N ASP A 114 1.20 -6.92 -3.94
CA ASP A 114 2.14 -5.84 -3.70
C ASP A 114 2.53 -5.14 -5.01
N HIS A 115 2.26 -3.85 -5.01
CA HIS A 115 2.41 -2.97 -6.15
C HIS A 115 3.35 -1.79 -5.88
N THR A 116 3.94 -1.72 -4.69
CA THR A 116 4.83 -0.62 -4.30
C THR A 116 6.26 -1.10 -4.37
N ASP A 117 7.15 -0.31 -4.98
CA ASP A 117 8.57 -0.65 -4.95
C ASP A 117 9.15 -0.40 -3.54
N PRO A 118 10.19 -1.13 -3.13
CA PRO A 118 10.84 -0.91 -1.84
C PRO A 118 11.43 0.51 -1.77
N THR A 119 11.73 0.96 -0.56
CA THR A 119 12.24 2.32 -0.32
C THR A 119 13.62 2.26 0.30
N VAL A 120 14.57 3.05 -0.23
CA VAL A 120 15.90 3.26 0.37
C VAL A 120 16.03 4.74 0.76
N GLN A 121 16.29 5.00 2.03
CA GLN A 121 16.27 6.34 2.60
C GLN A 121 17.19 6.48 3.81
N SER A 122 17.23 7.67 4.41
CA SER A 122 17.98 7.96 5.65
C SER A 122 19.47 7.58 5.57
N ILE A 123 20.09 7.84 4.40
CA ILE A 123 21.49 7.52 4.16
C ILE A 123 22.38 8.50 4.91
N SER A 124 23.36 7.97 5.63
CA SER A 124 24.40 8.73 6.28
C SER A 124 25.73 8.00 6.24
N VAL A 125 26.81 8.76 6.24
CA VAL A 125 28.17 8.23 6.16
C VAL A 125 29.00 8.77 7.30
N SER A 126 29.77 7.91 7.96
CA SER A 126 30.67 8.30 9.02
C SER A 126 32.07 7.71 8.80
N PRO A 127 33.13 8.52 8.79
CA PRO A 127 34.49 8.02 8.85
C PRO A 127 34.80 7.54 10.27
N TYR A 128 35.49 6.42 10.39
CA TYR A 128 35.88 5.85 11.69
C TYR A 128 37.22 5.10 11.60
N HIS A 129 37.85 4.89 12.74
CA HIS A 129 39.08 4.10 12.84
C HIS A 129 38.76 2.62 13.11
N ALA A 130 39.44 1.70 12.44
CA ALA A 130 39.25 0.26 12.63
C ALA A 130 39.24 -0.14 14.13
N GLY A 131 38.26 -0.96 14.52
CA GLY A 131 38.04 -1.35 15.91
C GLY A 131 37.10 -0.43 16.71
N TYR A 132 36.80 0.78 16.24
CA TYR A 132 35.88 1.71 16.91
C TYR A 132 34.44 1.17 17.03
N LEU A 133 33.99 0.41 16.02
CA LEU A 133 32.63 -0.16 15.98
C LEU A 133 32.39 -1.31 16.98
N GLY A 134 33.44 -1.82 17.64
CA GLY A 134 33.31 -2.85 18.68
C GLY A 134 32.69 -2.34 19.99
N ASN A 135 32.64 -1.01 20.19
CA ASN A 135 32.07 -0.40 21.38
C ASN A 135 30.72 0.25 21.07
N SER A 136 29.63 -0.27 21.66
CA SER A 136 28.27 0.24 21.44
C SER A 136 27.99 1.59 22.12
N SER A 137 28.87 2.08 23.00
CA SER A 137 28.71 3.39 23.66
C SER A 137 29.31 4.56 22.88
N HIS A 138 30.03 4.28 21.79
CA HIS A 138 30.67 5.32 20.99
C HIS A 138 29.74 5.88 19.92
N MET A 139 29.76 7.21 19.78
CA MET A 139 29.00 7.93 18.77
C MET A 139 29.79 8.09 17.48
N LEU A 140 29.11 7.92 16.35
CA LEU A 140 29.61 8.17 15.01
C LEU A 140 29.17 9.56 14.54
N SER A 141 30.07 10.27 13.87
CA SER A 141 29.74 11.53 13.20
C SER A 141 29.11 11.21 11.85
N CYS A 142 27.80 10.97 11.84
CA CYS A 142 27.08 10.57 10.64
C CYS A 142 26.64 11.79 9.83
N LEU A 143 27.21 11.92 8.64
CA LEU A 143 27.01 13.03 7.74
C LEU A 143 25.89 12.69 6.75
N PRO A 144 24.89 13.57 6.57
CA PRO A 144 23.81 13.36 5.62
C PRO A 144 24.31 13.57 4.18
N LEU A 145 23.58 13.00 3.21
CA LEU A 145 23.80 13.32 1.80
C LEU A 145 23.33 14.75 1.48
N LEU A 146 24.18 15.50 0.78
CA LEU A 146 23.87 16.82 0.23
C LEU A 146 24.01 16.74 -1.31
N GLY A 147 22.89 16.89 -2.02
CA GLY A 147 22.88 16.86 -3.49
C GLY A 147 23.38 15.54 -4.11
N GLY A 148 23.16 14.40 -3.44
CA GLY A 148 23.63 13.08 -3.92
C GLY A 148 25.11 12.78 -3.63
N SER A 149 25.75 13.60 -2.80
CA SER A 149 27.13 13.38 -2.36
C SER A 149 27.31 13.64 -0.87
N VAL A 150 28.39 13.16 -0.28
CA VAL A 150 28.82 13.46 1.08
C VAL A 150 30.33 13.66 1.10
N THR A 151 30.78 14.68 1.81
CA THR A 151 32.20 14.95 2.02
C THR A 151 32.60 14.46 3.41
N ALA A 152 33.37 13.38 3.48
CA ALA A 152 33.79 12.76 4.74
C ALA A 152 35.19 13.27 5.16
N PRO A 153 35.34 13.87 6.34
CA PRO A 153 36.63 14.30 6.87
C PRO A 153 37.39 13.09 7.41
N MET A 154 38.41 12.63 6.69
CA MET A 154 39.09 11.37 7.05
C MET A 154 39.95 11.53 8.31
N ALA A 155 40.65 12.64 8.54
CA ALA A 155 41.27 12.99 9.83
C ALA A 155 41.99 11.85 10.62
N GLY A 156 42.65 10.92 9.91
CA GLY A 156 43.32 9.75 10.52
C GLY A 156 42.46 8.48 10.67
N ASN A 157 41.17 8.55 10.34
CA ASN A 157 40.31 7.40 10.11
C ASN A 157 40.76 6.63 8.85
N ASP A 158 40.54 5.33 8.86
CA ASP A 158 40.94 4.40 7.79
C ASP A 158 39.75 3.65 7.18
N SER A 159 38.54 3.86 7.72
CA SER A 159 37.35 3.11 7.39
C SER A 159 36.13 4.01 7.24
N LEU A 160 35.18 3.58 6.44
CA LEU A 160 33.88 4.24 6.26
C LEU A 160 32.76 3.34 6.76
N TYR A 161 31.83 3.94 7.48
CA TYR A 161 30.57 3.35 7.92
C TYR A 161 29.43 4.02 7.16
N VAL A 162 28.63 3.24 6.45
CA VAL A 162 27.45 3.71 5.72
C VAL A 162 26.23 3.13 6.40
N LEU A 163 25.37 4.01 6.91
CA LEU A 163 24.08 3.66 7.49
C LEU A 163 22.98 4.09 6.54
N PHE A 164 22.00 3.23 6.33
CA PHE A 164 20.81 3.54 5.57
C PHE A 164 19.62 2.75 6.08
N ARG A 165 18.43 3.13 5.61
CA ARG A 165 17.19 2.41 5.88
C ARG A 165 16.61 1.90 4.57
N ALA A 166 16.37 0.59 4.52
CA ALA A 166 15.65 -0.05 3.43
C ALA A 166 14.39 -0.72 3.98
N THR A 167 13.23 -0.34 3.44
CA THR A 167 11.93 -0.83 3.92
C THR A 167 10.97 -1.11 2.79
N ASP A 168 10.07 -2.06 3.03
CA ASP A 168 9.01 -2.44 2.12
C ASP A 168 7.77 -2.90 2.91
N ASN A 169 6.60 -2.91 2.25
CA ASN A 169 5.32 -3.27 2.85
C ASN A 169 5.18 -4.78 3.14
N VAL A 170 5.77 -5.64 2.30
CA VAL A 170 5.76 -7.11 2.46
C VAL A 170 7.11 -7.65 2.92
N GLY A 171 8.15 -6.80 2.88
CA GLY A 171 9.48 -7.11 3.37
C GLY A 171 10.48 -7.35 2.24
N LEU A 172 11.75 -7.31 2.61
CA LEU A 172 12.87 -7.39 1.67
C LEU A 172 13.37 -8.84 1.57
N SER A 173 13.61 -9.30 0.34
CA SER A 173 14.28 -10.57 0.06
C SER A 173 15.80 -10.42 -0.01
N ASP A 174 16.27 -9.29 -0.56
CA ASP A 174 17.69 -8.98 -0.69
C ASP A 174 17.96 -7.48 -0.48
N VAL A 175 19.10 -7.20 0.14
CA VAL A 175 19.67 -5.86 0.23
C VAL A 175 21.15 -6.00 -0.08
N SER A 176 21.62 -5.25 -1.07
CA SER A 176 23.01 -5.28 -1.52
C SER A 176 23.57 -3.87 -1.66
N VAL A 177 24.86 -3.75 -1.39
CA VAL A 177 25.59 -2.48 -1.57
C VAL A 177 26.79 -2.76 -2.46
N GLU A 178 26.89 -2.00 -3.55
CA GLU A 178 28.03 -2.02 -4.45
C GLU A 178 28.86 -0.75 -4.24
N ILE A 179 30.17 -0.92 -4.10
CA ILE A 179 31.11 0.17 -3.87
C ILE A 179 32.08 0.22 -5.05
N ALA A 180 32.11 1.35 -5.74
CA ALA A 180 33.02 1.62 -6.86
C ALA A 180 34.07 2.67 -6.43
N PRO A 181 35.35 2.29 -6.21
CA PRO A 181 36.41 3.21 -5.79
C PRO A 181 37.03 3.91 -7.01
N GLY A 182 36.57 5.11 -7.37
CA GLY A 182 37.12 5.86 -8.51
C GLY A 182 37.27 5.00 -9.77
N SER A 183 38.51 4.73 -10.21
CA SER A 183 38.85 3.89 -11.37
C SER A 183 39.13 2.41 -11.07
N GLN A 184 38.97 1.96 -9.83
CA GLN A 184 39.19 0.58 -9.41
C GLN A 184 37.96 -0.30 -9.68
N THR A 185 38.14 -1.62 -9.62
CA THR A 185 37.05 -2.58 -9.79
C THR A 185 36.03 -2.45 -8.65
N PRO A 186 34.72 -2.34 -8.96
CA PRO A 186 33.68 -2.36 -7.96
C PRO A 186 33.66 -3.67 -7.16
N PHE A 187 33.24 -3.59 -5.90
CA PHE A 187 33.03 -4.76 -5.06
C PHE A 187 31.69 -4.66 -4.32
N SER A 188 31.06 -5.81 -4.09
CA SER A 188 29.78 -5.90 -3.40
C SER A 188 29.97 -6.27 -1.94
N LEU A 189 29.21 -5.63 -1.08
CA LEU A 189 29.12 -5.94 0.34
C LEU A 189 27.69 -6.32 0.69
N LYS A 190 27.57 -7.27 1.62
CA LYS A 190 26.31 -7.65 2.22
C LYS A 190 26.06 -6.77 3.45
N PRO A 191 25.01 -5.93 3.46
CA PRO A 191 24.69 -5.09 4.60
C PRO A 191 24.30 -5.94 5.81
N THR A 192 24.62 -5.46 7.00
CA THR A 192 24.24 -6.08 8.26
C THR A 192 23.02 -5.34 8.82
N PRO A 193 21.95 -6.05 9.21
CA PRO A 193 20.82 -5.40 9.87
C PRO A 193 21.25 -4.88 11.24
N VAL A 194 20.94 -3.62 11.53
CA VAL A 194 21.25 -2.98 12.82
C VAL A 194 20.00 -2.76 13.64
N SER A 195 20.14 -2.99 14.94
CA SER A 195 19.11 -2.75 15.95
C SER A 195 19.73 -2.22 17.23
N GLY A 196 18.91 -1.70 18.13
CA GLY A 196 19.37 -1.13 19.39
C GLY A 196 19.79 0.34 19.27
N PRO A 197 20.67 0.84 20.17
CA PRO A 197 21.05 2.24 20.23
C PRO A 197 21.60 2.77 18.90
N ASN A 198 21.05 3.89 18.44
CA ASN A 198 21.52 4.55 17.22
C ASN A 198 22.87 5.22 17.49
N ARG A 199 23.91 4.86 16.75
CA ARG A 199 25.26 5.40 16.93
C ARG A 199 25.45 6.77 16.28
N CYS A 200 24.59 7.13 15.33
CA CYS A 200 24.61 8.42 14.64
C CYS A 200 23.96 9.56 15.42
N VAL A 201 23.23 9.21 16.47
CA VAL A 201 22.51 10.13 17.38
C VAL A 201 22.92 9.74 18.80
N ASP A 202 22.56 10.51 19.82
CA ASP A 202 22.83 10.14 21.22
C ASP A 202 22.27 8.71 21.50
N PRO A 203 23.13 7.71 21.73
CA PRO A 203 22.73 6.31 21.88
C PRO A 203 21.85 6.08 23.10
N ALA A 204 21.89 6.98 24.10
CA ALA A 204 21.05 6.90 25.28
C ALA A 204 19.58 7.28 25.01
N SER A 205 19.30 7.93 23.86
CA SER A 205 18.01 8.57 23.59
C SER A 205 17.23 7.94 22.44
N THR A 206 17.91 7.31 21.47
CA THR A 206 17.27 6.83 20.24
C THR A 206 17.79 5.47 19.80
N THR A 207 16.90 4.67 19.24
CA THR A 207 17.23 3.36 18.65
C THR A 207 17.11 3.42 17.14
N TYR A 208 17.80 2.51 16.45
CA TYR A 208 17.64 2.36 15.01
C TYR A 208 16.20 1.97 14.67
N PRO A 209 15.54 2.65 13.71
CA PRO A 209 14.24 2.22 13.24
C PRO A 209 14.36 0.86 12.53
N GLY A 210 13.26 0.11 12.48
CA GLY A 210 13.20 -1.14 11.72
C GLY A 210 13.58 -0.95 10.25
N GLY A 211 14.31 -1.93 9.69
CA GLY A 211 14.85 -1.88 8.34
C GLY A 211 16.12 -1.02 8.20
N SER A 212 16.83 -0.76 9.31
CA SER A 212 18.14 -0.10 9.26
C SER A 212 19.24 -1.12 8.98
N TYR A 213 20.16 -0.75 8.10
CA TYR A 213 21.29 -1.56 7.70
C TYR A 213 22.57 -0.74 7.72
N ASP A 214 23.66 -1.40 8.06
CA ASP A 214 24.99 -0.83 7.95
C ASP A 214 25.90 -1.64 7.01
N VAL A 215 26.88 -0.94 6.47
CA VAL A 215 28.00 -1.56 5.80
C VAL A 215 29.27 -0.77 6.11
N SER A 216 30.39 -1.48 6.24
CA SER A 216 31.68 -0.86 6.48
C SER A 216 32.77 -1.41 5.57
N PHE A 217 33.73 -0.56 5.23
CA PHE A 217 34.87 -0.91 4.39
C PHE A 217 36.07 0.00 4.62
N PHE A 218 37.25 -0.49 4.30
CA PHE A 218 38.50 0.25 4.39
C PHE A 218 38.65 1.23 3.22
N VAL A 219 39.21 2.40 3.52
CA VAL A 219 39.49 3.44 2.54
C VAL A 219 40.86 3.21 1.90
N ASN A 220 40.86 3.15 0.57
CA ASN A 220 42.01 2.91 -0.31
C ASN A 220 41.95 3.73 -1.62
N ALA A 221 40.97 4.64 -1.76
CA ALA A 221 40.78 5.53 -2.90
C ALA A 221 40.51 6.96 -2.43
N THR A 222 40.37 7.90 -3.36
CA THR A 222 40.07 9.32 -3.05
C THR A 222 38.58 9.66 -3.13
N SER A 223 37.80 8.79 -3.78
CA SER A 223 36.35 8.91 -3.87
C SER A 223 35.71 7.54 -4.09
N TYR A 224 34.45 7.43 -3.68
CA TYR A 224 33.64 6.24 -3.87
C TYR A 224 32.29 6.59 -4.45
N THR A 225 31.80 5.79 -5.38
CA THR A 225 30.37 5.76 -5.72
C THR A 225 29.76 4.55 -5.02
N VAL A 226 28.76 4.79 -4.20
CA VAL A 226 28.05 3.75 -3.45
C VAL A 226 26.67 3.60 -4.06
N THR A 227 26.33 2.38 -4.47
CA THR A 227 25.01 2.02 -4.98
C THR A 227 24.35 1.06 -4.02
N ILE A 228 23.21 1.45 -3.47
CA ILE A 228 22.39 0.61 -2.59
C ILE A 228 21.24 0.08 -3.42
N ARG A 229 20.97 -1.23 -3.33
CA ARG A 229 19.82 -1.88 -3.97
C ARG A 229 19.05 -2.71 -2.95
N ALA A 230 17.73 -2.55 -2.95
CA ALA A 230 16.80 -3.34 -2.16
C ALA A 230 15.84 -4.06 -3.12
N ILE A 231 15.58 -5.32 -2.84
CA ILE A 231 14.66 -6.18 -3.60
C ILE A 231 13.63 -6.73 -2.62
N ASP A 232 12.36 -6.57 -2.93
CA ASP A 232 11.26 -7.12 -2.11
C ASP A 232 11.08 -8.63 -2.35
N THR A 233 10.11 -9.24 -1.68
CA THR A 233 9.78 -10.67 -1.90
C THR A 233 9.01 -10.93 -3.21
N GLY A 234 8.41 -9.90 -3.82
CA GLY A 234 7.74 -9.94 -5.11
C GLY A 234 8.65 -9.75 -6.33
N GLY A 235 9.94 -9.45 -6.12
CA GLY A 235 10.93 -9.17 -7.14
C GLY A 235 10.99 -7.70 -7.61
N ARG A 236 10.22 -6.78 -7.00
CA ARG A 236 10.38 -5.34 -7.25
C ARG A 236 11.66 -4.85 -6.59
N GLN A 237 12.20 -3.78 -7.14
CA GLN A 237 13.50 -3.28 -6.76
C GLN A 237 13.50 -1.76 -6.70
N ALA A 238 14.29 -1.24 -5.77
CA ALA A 238 14.65 0.15 -5.72
C ALA A 238 16.13 0.27 -5.42
N GLY A 239 16.74 1.32 -5.95
CA GLY A 239 18.13 1.60 -5.70
C GLY A 239 18.42 3.08 -5.73
N THR A 240 19.51 3.44 -5.10
CA THR A 240 20.01 4.82 -5.05
C THR A 240 21.52 4.79 -5.06
N ALA A 241 22.10 5.76 -5.74
CA ALA A 241 23.54 5.91 -5.85
C ALA A 241 23.96 7.29 -5.34
N PHE A 242 25.05 7.35 -4.60
CA PHE A 242 25.62 8.59 -4.10
C PHE A 242 27.15 8.54 -4.09
N GLN A 243 27.77 9.70 -4.03
CA GLN A 243 29.24 9.82 -3.99
C GLN A 243 29.74 10.14 -2.57
N ILE A 244 30.83 9.49 -2.18
CA ILE A 244 31.63 9.85 -1.01
C ILE A 244 32.91 10.49 -1.52
N LEU A 245 33.13 11.74 -1.12
CA LEU A 245 34.32 12.52 -1.41
C LEU A 245 35.09 12.74 -0.11
N PHE A 246 36.42 12.86 -0.17
CA PHE A 246 37.23 13.16 1.01
C PHE A 246 37.68 14.61 1.00
N ALA A 247 37.61 15.22 2.19
CA ALA A 247 38.17 16.53 2.49
C ALA A 247 39.54 16.40 3.16
#